data_AF-A0A1F7T405-F1
#
_entry.id   AF-A0A1F7T405-F1
#
_cell.length_a   1.000
_cell.length_b   1.000
_cell.length_c   1.000
_cell.angle_alpha   90.00
_cell.angle_beta   90.00
_cell.angle_gamma   90.00
#
_symmetry.space_group_name_H-M   'P 1'
#
loop_
_entity.id
_entity.type
_entity.pdbx_description
1 polymer ?
#
loop_
_entity_poly.entity_id
_entity_poly.type
_entity_poly.pdbx_seq_one_letter_code
_entity_poly.pdbx_strand_id
1 'polypeptide(L)' 'MSLIEGPLRVVNVGLELFAKELRAEGVEVVHVDWRPPAGGNPRLAGLLERLEELDQQEG' A
#
# COMPACT_ATOMS: atom_id res chain seq x y z
N MET A 1 15.95 -6.40 24.16
CA MET A 1 15.79 -7.08 22.86
C MET A 1 15.27 -6.06 21.88
N SER A 2 16.01 -5.81 20.80
CA SER A 2 15.62 -4.87 19.75
C SER A 2 14.92 -5.61 18.62
N LEU A 3 13.88 -4.99 18.04
CA LEU A 3 13.10 -5.55 16.93
C LEU A 3 13.90 -5.63 15.61
N ILE A 4 14.99 -4.88 15.50
CA ILE A 4 15.73 -4.63 14.25
C ILE A 4 17.20 -5.06 14.31
N GLU A 5 17.55 -5.97 15.22
CA GLU A 5 18.92 -6.48 15.38
C GLU A 5 19.30 -7.55 14.34
N GLY A 6 18.38 -8.00 13.48
CA GLY A 6 18.60 -9.06 12.49
C GLY A 6 18.33 -8.64 11.04
N PRO A 7 18.46 -9.57 10.08
CA PRO A 7 18.17 -9.30 8.67
C PRO A 7 16.74 -8.76 8.50
N LEU A 8 16.62 -7.59 7.88
CA LEU A 8 15.34 -6.92 7.66
C LEU A 8 14.58 -7.59 6.51
N ARG A 9 13.30 -7.86 6.75
CA ARG A 9 12.34 -8.33 5.74
C ARG A 9 11.35 -7.21 5.47
N VAL A 10 11.33 -6.68 4.25
CA VAL A 10 10.59 -5.45 3.95
C VAL A 10 9.42 -5.71 3.00
N VAL A 11 8.27 -5.11 3.31
CA VAL A 11 7.14 -4.98 2.37
C VAL A 11 7.01 -3.50 2.03
N ASN A 12 7.36 -3.13 0.80
CA ASN A 12 7.22 -1.75 0.30
C ASN A 12 5.86 -1.55 -0.37
N VAL A 13 5.08 -0.59 0.11
CA VAL A 13 3.73 -0.29 -0.38
C VAL A 13 3.73 1.06 -1.12
N GLY A 14 3.23 1.08 -2.35
CA GLY A 14 3.04 2.32 -3.11
C GLY A 14 4.26 2.72 -3.95
N LEU A 15 5.14 3.58 -3.43
CA LEU A 15 6.22 4.16 -4.24
C LEU A 15 7.26 3.10 -4.64
N GLU A 16 7.28 2.72 -5.92
CA GLU A 16 8.19 1.71 -6.46
C GLU A 16 9.67 2.09 -6.26
N LEU A 17 10.00 3.40 -6.27
CA LEU A 17 11.35 3.91 -6.08
C LEU A 17 12.00 3.35 -4.81
N PHE A 18 11.29 3.30 -3.69
CA PHE A 18 11.85 2.77 -2.44
C PHE A 18 12.16 1.28 -2.51
N ALA A 19 11.34 0.47 -3.19
CA ALA A 19 11.66 -0.93 -3.41
C ALA A 19 12.88 -1.10 -4.33
N LYS A 20 13.07 -0.20 -5.31
CA LYS A 20 14.26 -0.22 -6.19
C LYS A 20 15.53 0.08 -5.40
N GLU A 21 15.53 1.14 -4.59
CA GLU A 21 16.69 1.49 -3.75
C GLU A 21 17.03 0.36 -2.76
N LEU A 22 16.03 -0.21 -2.08
CA LEU A 22 16.25 -1.31 -1.14
C LEU A 22 16.85 -2.57 -1.81
N ARG A 23 16.42 -2.90 -3.02
CA ARG A 23 17.01 -4.02 -3.79
C ARG A 23 18.44 -3.74 -4.21
N ALA A 24 18.77 -2.49 -4.56
CA ALA A 24 20.13 -2.09 -4.92
C ALA A 24 21.11 -2.29 -3.75
N GLU A 25 20.64 -2.08 -2.52
CA GLU A 25 21.38 -2.32 -1.28
C GLU A 25 21.32 -3.79 -0.80
N GLY A 26 20.75 -4.71 -1.59
CA GLY A 26 20.69 -6.14 -1.28
C GLY A 26 19.67 -6.53 -0.21
N VAL A 27 18.71 -5.65 0.14
CA VAL A 27 17.64 -5.94 1.10
C VAL A 27 16.56 -6.83 0.46
N GLU A 28 16.10 -7.84 1.20
CA GLU A 28 14.95 -8.67 0.80
C GLU A 28 13.65 -7.83 0.89
N VAL A 29 13.09 -7.46 -0.26
CA VAL A 29 11.88 -6.61 -0.34
C VAL A 29 10.84 -7.14 -1.33
N VAL A 30 9.60 -7.27 -0.85
CA VAL A 30 8.40 -7.47 -1.66
C VAL A 30 7.76 -6.11 -1.91
N HIS A 31 7.38 -5.82 -3.15
CA HIS A 31 6.71 -4.57 -3.50
C HIS A 31 5.23 -4.82 -3.81
N VAL A 32 4.36 -4.02 -3.20
CA VAL A 32 2.93 -3.94 -3.47
C VAL A 32 2.63 -2.62 -4.19
N ASP A 33 2.19 -2.68 -5.45
CA ASP A 33 1.67 -1.52 -6.20
C ASP A 33 0.27 -1.17 -5.72
N TRP A 34 0.20 -0.69 -4.48
CA TRP A 34 -1.02 -0.16 -3.90
C TRP A 34 -1.16 1.32 -4.23
N ARG A 35 -2.40 1.75 -4.44
CA ARG A 35 -2.75 3.16 -4.65
C ARG A 35 -3.96 3.51 -3.79
N PRO A 36 -4.06 4.76 -3.28
CA PRO A 36 -5.25 5.19 -2.57
C PRO A 36 -6.50 5.14 -3.48
N PRO A 37 -7.68 4.80 -2.92
CA PRO A 37 -8.94 4.85 -3.66
C PRO A 37 -9.14 6.20 -4.33
N ALA A 38 -9.73 6.17 -5.52
CA ALA A 38 -9.90 7.36 -6.38
C ALA A 38 -8.62 8.20 -6.57
N GLY A 39 -7.44 7.57 -6.53
CA GLY A 39 -6.16 8.27 -6.68
C GLY A 39 -5.85 9.25 -5.55
N GLY A 40 -6.48 9.11 -4.39
CA GLY A 40 -6.30 10.00 -3.24
C GLY A 40 -7.15 11.27 -3.28
N ASN A 41 -8.07 11.40 -4.23
CA ASN A 41 -9.02 12.51 -4.24
C ASN A 41 -10.13 12.26 -3.19
N PRO A 42 -10.23 13.10 -2.14
CA PRO A 42 -11.14 12.85 -1.02
C PRO A 42 -12.62 12.92 -1.43
N ARG A 43 -12.97 13.79 -2.40
CA ARG A 43 -14.34 13.89 -2.90
C ARG A 43 -14.75 12.62 -3.64
N LEU A 44 -13.88 12.12 -4.50
CA LEU A 44 -14.16 10.91 -5.28
C LEU A 44 -14.12 9.66 -4.39
N ALA A 45 -13.23 9.60 -3.40
CA ALA A 45 -13.20 8.53 -2.42
C ALA A 45 -14.53 8.42 -1.66
N GLY A 46 -15.08 9.55 -1.19
CA GLY A 46 -16.38 9.55 -0.52
C GLY A 46 -17.57 9.21 -1.43
N LEU A 47 -17.45 9.37 -2.76
CA LEU A 47 -18.45 8.88 -3.70
C LEU A 47 -18.35 7.36 -3.90
N LEU A 48 -17.13 6.81 -3.97
CA LEU A 48 -16.92 5.37 -4.05
C LEU A 48 -17.44 4.65 -2.81
N GLU A 49 -17.13 5.18 -1.61
CA GLU A 49 -17.60 4.62 -0.34
C GLU A 49 -19.14 4.50 -0.30
N ARG A 50 -19.85 5.55 -0.74
CA ARG A 50 -21.33 5.51 -0.83
C ARG A 50 -21.84 4.48 -1.82
N LEU A 51 -21.15 4.28 -2.95
CA LEU A 51 -21.54 3.26 -3.92
C LEU A 51 -21.35 1.85 -3.34
N GLU A 52 -20.26 1.62 -2.61
CA GLU A 52 -20.01 0.35 -1.92
C GLU A 52 -21.04 0.06 -0.83
N GLU A 53 -21.47 1.09 -0.08
CA GLU A 53 -22.54 0.96 0.92
C GLU A 53 -23.90 0.59 0.30
N LEU A 54 -24.22 1.14 -0.88
CA LEU A 54 -25.45 0.84 -1.61
C LEU A 54 -25.44 -0.60 -2.15
N ASP A 55 -24.33 -1.03 -2.74
CA ASP A 55 -24.16 -2.40 -3.27
C ASP A 55 -24.36 -3.45 -2.16
N GLN A 56 -23.91 -3.15 -0.93
CA GLN A 56 -24.08 -4.03 0.24
C GLN A 56 -25.52 -4.11 0.77
N GLN A 57 -26.39 -3.15 0.44
CA GLN A 57 -27.79 -3.12 0.89
C GLN A 57 -28.75 -3.83 -0.08
N GLU A 58 -28.31 -4.09 -1.31
CA GLU A 58 -29.10 -4.81 -2.33
C GLU A 58 -28.88 -6.34 -2.30
N GLY A 59 -27.99 -6.83 -1.42
CA GLY A 59 -27.67 -8.25 -1.21
C GLY A 59 -28.55 -9.00 -0.20
#